data_AF-A0AAE4CV36-F1
#
_entry.id   AF-A0AAE4CV36-F1
#
_cell.length_a   1.000
_cell.length_b   1.000
_cell.length_c   1.000
_cell.angle_alpha   90.00
_cell.angle_beta   90.00
_cell.angle_gamma   90.00
#
_symmetry.space_group_name_H-M   'P 1'
#
loop_
_entity.id
_entity.type
_entity.pdbx_description
1 polymer ?
#
loop_
_entity_poly.entity_id
_entity_poly.type
_entity_poly.pdbx_seq_one_letter_code
_entity_poly.pdbx_strand_id
1 'polypeptide(L)'
;METARFDAAAARVAEDRGDFDAAIALVGPFGECFSDDLDRHEAHLWHVDLLGRAGRLAELEAMGRTDEHARRRLNRLLYRKGRTAALRRRALAGDKLAFYLLVGLHYARGRHAEARRVIMEIDPTGRYAIEAQPAFTEPSR
;
A
#
# COMPACT_ATOMS: atom_id res chain seq x y z
N MET A 1 24.58 21.06 9.08
CA MET A 1 24.60 19.88 8.20
C MET A 1 23.57 20.12 7.12
N GLU A 2 24.01 20.25 5.88
CA GLU A 2 23.11 20.35 4.72
C GLU A 2 22.52 18.96 4.49
N THR A 3 21.20 18.82 4.60
CA THR A 3 20.50 17.60 4.22
C THR A 3 20.76 17.39 2.73
N ALA A 4 21.41 16.28 2.38
CA ALA A 4 21.56 15.91 0.97
C ALA A 4 20.16 15.92 0.35
N ARG A 5 19.98 16.62 -0.77
CA ARG A 5 18.71 16.64 -1.52
C ARG A 5 18.93 15.94 -2.85
N PHE A 6 17.98 15.12 -3.26
CA PHE A 6 17.95 14.57 -4.62
C PHE A 6 17.39 15.63 -5.59
N ASP A 7 17.64 15.46 -6.88
CA ASP A 7 17.10 16.35 -7.90
C ASP A 7 15.61 16.07 -8.13
N ALA A 8 14.78 16.65 -7.24
CA ALA A 8 13.33 16.53 -7.30
C ALA A 8 12.75 17.13 -8.58
N ALA A 9 13.39 18.15 -9.17
CA ALA A 9 12.94 18.74 -10.42
C ALA A 9 13.14 17.76 -11.59
N ALA A 10 14.32 17.12 -11.69
CA ALA A 10 14.57 16.10 -12.70
C ALA A 10 13.65 14.88 -12.52
N ALA A 11 13.42 14.44 -11.28
CA ALA A 11 12.49 13.34 -11.00
C ALA A 11 11.06 13.68 -11.44
N ARG A 12 10.61 14.93 -11.24
CA ARG A 12 9.29 15.38 -11.69
C ARG A 12 9.19 15.44 -13.20
N VAL A 13 10.23 15.94 -13.88
CA VAL A 13 10.29 15.94 -15.34
C VAL A 13 10.24 14.53 -15.91
N ALA A 14 10.94 13.57 -15.31
CA ALA A 14 10.88 12.16 -15.72
C ALA A 14 9.47 11.57 -15.51
N GLU A 15 8.86 11.83 -14.35
CA GLU A 15 7.50 11.40 -14.03
C GLU A 15 6.46 11.95 -15.03
N ASP A 16 6.52 13.25 -15.34
CA ASP A 16 5.59 13.92 -16.25
C ASP A 16 5.71 13.40 -17.69
N ARG A 17 6.91 12.93 -18.08
CA ARG A 17 7.16 12.26 -19.37
C ARG A 17 6.73 10.78 -19.37
N GLY A 18 6.32 10.24 -18.23
CA GLY A 18 6.04 8.82 -18.06
C GLY A 18 7.28 7.93 -17.98
N ASP A 19 8.47 8.51 -17.87
CA ASP A 19 9.72 7.79 -17.64
C ASP A 19 9.84 7.44 -16.15
N PHE A 20 9.03 6.45 -15.76
CA PHE A 20 8.97 6.04 -14.36
C PHE A 20 10.27 5.41 -13.87
N ASP A 21 11.05 4.77 -14.74
CA ASP A 21 12.32 4.16 -14.32
C ASP A 21 13.35 5.22 -13.93
N ALA A 22 13.46 6.30 -14.72
CA ALA A 22 14.29 7.43 -14.35
C ALA A 22 13.78 8.13 -13.08
N ALA A 23 12.46 8.35 -12.95
CA ALA A 23 11.89 8.95 -11.75
C ALA A 23 12.15 8.09 -10.49
N ILE A 24 12.01 6.77 -10.59
CA ILE A 24 12.28 5.83 -9.49
C ILE A 24 13.77 5.85 -9.11
N ALA A 25 14.68 5.83 -10.08
CA ALA A 25 16.12 5.93 -9.82
C ALA A 25 16.49 7.28 -9.17
N LEU A 26 15.77 8.34 -9.57
CA LEU A 26 15.65 9.67 -8.94
C LEU A 26 15.47 9.64 -7.42
N VAL A 27 14.30 9.13 -7.05
CA VAL A 27 13.69 9.33 -5.74
C VAL A 27 14.04 8.19 -4.78
N GLY A 28 14.08 6.96 -5.30
CA GLY A 28 14.15 5.73 -4.50
C GLY A 28 15.33 5.66 -3.54
N PRO A 29 16.57 5.98 -3.95
CA PRO A 29 17.74 5.94 -3.06
C PRO A 29 17.69 6.95 -1.92
N PHE A 30 16.87 8.00 -2.04
CA PHE A 30 16.74 9.05 -1.02
C PHE A 30 15.60 8.79 -0.03
N GLY A 31 14.57 8.06 -0.46
CA GLY A 31 13.40 7.75 0.35
C GLY A 31 13.73 6.87 1.55
N GLU A 32 13.30 7.28 2.74
CA GLU A 32 13.41 6.49 3.95
C GLU A 32 12.06 6.42 4.68
N CYS A 33 11.61 5.18 4.95
CA CYS A 33 10.37 4.95 5.69
C CYS A 33 10.56 5.34 7.16
N PHE A 34 9.59 6.06 7.72
CA PHE A 34 9.63 6.59 9.10
C PHE A 34 10.85 7.48 9.43
N SER A 35 11.44 8.14 8.43
CA SER A 35 12.49 9.14 8.70
C SER A 35 11.91 10.35 9.45
N ASP A 36 12.65 10.85 10.44
CA ASP A 36 12.36 12.14 11.08
C ASP A 36 12.68 13.33 10.15
N ASP A 37 13.42 13.08 9.06
CA ASP A 37 13.64 14.03 7.98
C ASP A 37 12.42 14.00 7.03
N LEU A 38 11.66 15.10 7.03
CA LEU A 38 10.46 15.24 6.21
C LEU A 38 10.77 15.06 4.72
N ASP A 39 11.91 15.58 4.22
CA ASP A 39 12.27 15.48 2.80
C ASP A 39 12.47 14.00 2.42
N ARG A 40 13.09 13.20 3.29
CA ARG A 40 13.29 11.76 3.08
C ARG A 40 12.00 10.96 3.18
N HIS A 41 11.14 11.32 4.13
CA HIS A 41 9.84 10.65 4.27
C HIS A 41 8.94 10.94 3.06
N GLU A 42 8.91 12.19 2.59
CA GLU A 42 8.15 12.57 1.39
C GLU A 42 8.68 11.86 0.14
N ALA A 43 10.00 11.79 -0.03
CA ALA A 43 10.61 11.02 -1.12
C ALA A 43 10.24 9.53 -1.05
N HIS A 44 10.16 8.95 0.15
CA HIS A 44 9.70 7.57 0.31
C HIS A 44 8.26 7.37 -0.18
N LEU A 45 7.35 8.25 0.23
CA LEU A 45 5.95 8.21 -0.22
C LEU A 45 5.85 8.38 -1.75
N TRP A 46 6.67 9.25 -2.32
CA TRP A 46 6.73 9.47 -3.76
C TRP A 46 7.26 8.23 -4.49
N HIS A 47 8.35 7.61 -4.02
CA HIS A 47 8.88 6.37 -4.57
C HIS A 47 7.83 5.25 -4.58
N VAL A 48 7.10 5.06 -3.49
CA VAL A 48 6.01 4.08 -3.39
C VAL A 48 4.88 4.39 -4.39
N ASP A 49 4.54 5.66 -4.60
CA ASP A 49 3.55 6.03 -5.61
C ASP A 49 4.02 5.73 -7.03
N LEU A 50 5.27 6.09 -7.36
CA LEU A 50 5.92 5.85 -8.65
C LEU A 50 5.94 4.36 -9.00
N LEU A 51 6.37 3.49 -8.08
CA LEU A 51 6.31 2.03 -8.28
C LEU A 51 4.89 1.56 -8.62
N GLY A 52 3.89 2.15 -7.96
CA GLY A 52 2.49 1.87 -8.21
C GLY A 52 2.00 2.29 -9.59
N ARG A 53 2.43 3.46 -10.07
CA ARG A 53 2.08 4.01 -11.39
C ARG A 53 2.79 3.27 -12.51
N ALA A 54 4.05 2.91 -12.31
CA ALA A 54 4.83 2.05 -13.20
C ALA A 54 4.30 0.61 -13.26
N GLY A 55 3.38 0.23 -12.37
CA GLY A 55 2.85 -1.14 -12.31
C GLY A 55 3.85 -2.17 -11.77
N ARG A 56 4.92 -1.73 -11.11
CA ARG A 56 5.99 -2.55 -10.52
C ARG A 56 5.51 -3.23 -9.22
N LEU A 57 4.48 -4.06 -9.33
CA LEU A 57 3.78 -4.68 -8.19
C LEU A 57 4.68 -5.65 -7.41
N ALA A 58 5.62 -6.33 -8.07
CA ALA A 58 6.55 -7.24 -7.42
C ALA A 58 7.48 -6.50 -6.44
N GLU A 59 7.91 -5.29 -6.80
CA GLU A 59 8.75 -4.47 -5.91
C GLU A 59 7.95 -3.88 -4.76
N LEU A 60 6.73 -3.40 -5.03
CA LEU A 60 5.81 -3.02 -3.94
C LEU A 60 5.51 -4.20 -3.00
N GLU A 61 5.44 -5.42 -3.52
CA GLU A 61 5.22 -6.62 -2.72
C GLU A 61 6.43 -6.97 -1.87
N ALA A 62 7.64 -6.89 -2.43
CA ALA A 62 8.88 -7.11 -1.69
C ALA A 62 9.06 -6.06 -0.59
N MET A 63 8.92 -4.77 -0.93
CA MET A 63 9.03 -3.65 0.01
C MET A 63 7.94 -3.73 1.09
N GLY A 64 6.70 -4.05 0.72
CA GLY A 64 5.55 -4.14 1.61
C GLY A 64 5.60 -5.24 2.68
N ARG A 65 6.67 -6.05 2.70
CA ARG A 65 6.93 -7.01 3.79
C ARG A 65 7.33 -6.30 5.08
N THR A 66 8.11 -5.23 4.96
CA THR A 66 8.59 -4.42 6.10
C THR A 66 8.06 -3.00 6.08
N ASP A 67 7.52 -2.54 4.94
CA ASP A 67 7.03 -1.19 4.75
C ASP A 67 5.50 -1.09 4.72
N GLU A 68 4.91 -0.32 5.63
CA GLU A 68 3.46 -0.20 5.67
C GLU A 68 2.86 0.64 4.53
N HIS A 69 3.57 1.64 4.02
CA HIS A 69 3.09 2.49 2.93
C HIS A 69 3.05 1.72 1.62
N ALA A 70 4.11 0.95 1.33
CA ALA A 70 4.16 0.05 0.18
C ALA A 70 3.09 -1.04 0.26
N ARG A 71 2.91 -1.66 1.44
CA ARG A 71 1.84 -2.64 1.68
C ARG A 71 0.46 -2.03 1.40
N ARG A 72 0.16 -0.87 1.98
CA ARG A 72 -1.12 -0.16 1.78
C ARG A 72 -1.32 0.21 0.31
N ARG A 73 -0.27 0.69 -0.36
CA ARG A 73 -0.30 1.07 -1.77
C ARG A 73 -0.60 -0.13 -2.67
N LEU A 74 0.08 -1.26 -2.47
CA LEU A 74 -0.15 -2.50 -3.21
C LEU A 74 -1.60 -2.96 -3.04
N ASN A 75 -2.09 -3.05 -1.80
CA ASN A 75 -3.46 -3.50 -1.54
C ASN A 75 -4.51 -2.62 -2.24
N ARG A 76 -4.34 -1.29 -2.22
CA ARG A 76 -5.21 -0.34 -2.94
C ARG A 76 -5.14 -0.55 -4.46
N LEU A 77 -3.96 -0.81 -5.02
CA LEU A 77 -3.80 -1.12 -6.45
C LEU A 77 -4.50 -2.42 -6.84
N LEU A 78 -4.35 -3.47 -6.03
CA LEU A 78 -5.01 -4.77 -6.24
C LEU A 78 -6.54 -4.62 -6.17
N TYR A 79 -7.05 -3.84 -5.22
CA TYR A 79 -8.48 -3.50 -5.12
C TYR A 79 -8.99 -2.81 -6.37
N ARG A 80 -8.34 -1.71 -6.80
CA ARG A 80 -8.73 -0.96 -8.01
C ARG A 80 -8.71 -1.84 -9.26
N LYS A 81 -7.72 -2.74 -9.38
CA LYS A 81 -7.61 -3.70 -10.49
C LYS A 81 -8.51 -4.94 -10.31
N GLY A 82 -9.30 -5.02 -9.25
CA GLY A 82 -10.22 -6.13 -9.01
C GLY A 82 -9.55 -7.49 -8.77
N ARG A 83 -8.28 -7.51 -8.34
CA ARG A 83 -7.45 -8.72 -8.19
C ARG A 83 -7.77 -9.47 -6.89
N THR A 84 -8.98 -10.03 -6.81
CA THR A 84 -9.49 -10.74 -5.62
C THR A 84 -8.58 -11.88 -5.14
N ALA A 85 -8.01 -12.66 -6.06
CA ALA A 85 -7.10 -13.76 -5.71
C ALA A 85 -5.83 -13.27 -5.01
N ALA A 86 -5.26 -12.15 -5.45
CA ALA A 86 -4.07 -11.56 -4.83
C ALA A 86 -4.39 -10.99 -3.44
N LEU A 87 -5.52 -10.27 -3.31
CA LEU A 87 -5.98 -9.78 -2.00
C LEU A 87 -6.25 -10.94 -1.03
N ARG A 88 -6.84 -12.05 -1.51
CA ARG A 88 -7.11 -13.23 -0.69
C ARG A 88 -5.84 -13.88 -0.16
N ARG A 89 -4.82 -14.08 -1.00
CA ARG A 89 -3.54 -14.63 -0.54
C ARG A 89 -2.91 -13.77 0.56
N ARG A 90 -2.97 -12.45 0.41
CA ARG A 90 -2.41 -11.52 1.39
C ARG A 90 -3.22 -11.51 2.69
N ALA A 91 -4.55 -11.55 2.60
CA ALA A 91 -5.44 -11.68 3.75
C ALA A 91 -5.18 -12.97 4.54
N LEU A 92 -5.00 -14.11 3.84
CA LEU A 92 -4.63 -15.39 4.45
C LEU A 92 -3.25 -15.34 5.13
N ALA A 93 -2.35 -14.50 4.64
CA ALA A 93 -1.05 -14.23 5.26
C ALA A 93 -1.10 -13.23 6.43
N GLY A 94 -2.30 -12.79 6.86
CA GLY A 94 -2.49 -11.89 7.99
C GLY A 94 -2.63 -10.41 7.65
N ASP A 95 -2.66 -10.03 6.37
CA ASP A 95 -2.80 -8.63 5.96
C ASP A 95 -4.26 -8.15 6.12
N LYS A 96 -4.52 -7.45 7.24
CA LYS A 96 -5.84 -6.90 7.60
C LYS A 96 -6.46 -6.02 6.53
N LEU A 97 -5.65 -5.14 5.93
CA LEU A 97 -6.15 -4.23 4.92
C LEU A 97 -6.53 -5.00 3.64
N ALA A 98 -5.76 -6.02 3.27
CA ALA A 98 -6.11 -6.88 2.14
C ALA A 98 -7.43 -7.62 2.38
N PHE A 99 -7.68 -8.10 3.60
CA PHE A 99 -8.95 -8.71 4.00
C PHE A 99 -10.13 -7.74 3.82
N TYR A 100 -10.06 -6.55 4.41
CA TYR A 100 -11.14 -5.57 4.30
C TYR A 100 -11.43 -5.14 2.86
N LEU A 101 -10.38 -4.92 2.07
CA LEU A 101 -10.54 -4.57 0.66
C LEU A 101 -11.12 -5.73 -0.16
N LEU A 102 -10.77 -6.98 0.15
CA LEU A 102 -11.37 -8.15 -0.51
C LEU A 102 -12.87 -8.24 -0.21
N VAL A 103 -13.25 -8.16 1.05
CA VAL A 103 -14.66 -8.21 1.49
C VAL A 103 -15.44 -7.05 0.86
N GLY A 104 -14.91 -5.82 0.96
CA GLY A 104 -15.51 -4.64 0.34
C GLY A 104 -15.66 -4.76 -1.17
N LEU A 105 -14.67 -5.32 -1.87
CA LEU A 105 -14.74 -5.56 -3.32
C LEU A 105 -15.82 -6.57 -3.71
N HIS A 106 -16.08 -7.57 -2.87
CA HIS A 106 -17.18 -8.50 -3.09
C HIS A 106 -18.55 -7.82 -2.90
N TYR A 107 -18.71 -7.02 -1.83
CA TYR A 107 -19.94 -6.25 -1.61
C TYR A 107 -20.20 -5.22 -2.71
N ALA A 108 -19.20 -4.44 -3.11
CA ALA A 108 -19.31 -3.45 -4.19
C ALA A 108 -19.73 -4.06 -5.53
N ARG A 109 -19.63 -5.39 -5.69
CA ARG A 109 -20.04 -6.14 -6.89
C ARG A 109 -21.30 -6.98 -6.68
N GLY A 110 -22.02 -6.80 -5.57
CA GLY A 110 -23.22 -7.59 -5.24
C GLY A 110 -22.95 -9.06 -4.89
N ARG A 111 -21.67 -9.44 -4.71
CA ARG A 111 -21.23 -10.81 -4.45
C ARG A 111 -21.23 -11.14 -2.96
N HIS A 112 -22.40 -11.02 -2.34
CA HIS A 112 -22.54 -11.09 -0.88
C HIS A 112 -22.24 -12.49 -0.32
N ALA A 113 -22.55 -13.54 -1.08
CA ALA A 113 -22.24 -14.91 -0.70
C ALA A 113 -20.72 -15.15 -0.66
N GLU A 114 -19.98 -14.60 -1.62
CA GLU A 114 -18.52 -14.62 -1.64
C GLU A 114 -17.93 -13.82 -0.49
N ALA A 115 -18.48 -12.63 -0.20
CA ALA A 115 -18.04 -11.82 0.95
C ALA A 115 -18.17 -12.61 2.26
N ARG A 116 -19.33 -13.24 2.50
CA ARG A 116 -19.56 -14.09 3.69
C ARG A 116 -18.61 -15.28 3.73
N ARG A 117 -18.37 -15.95 2.59
CA ARG A 117 -17.40 -17.06 2.52
C ARG A 117 -16.00 -16.62 2.92
N VAL A 118 -15.54 -15.47 2.42
CA VAL A 118 -14.23 -14.90 2.77
C VAL A 118 -14.15 -14.58 4.27
N ILE A 119 -15.19 -13.98 4.84
CA ILE A 119 -15.26 -13.68 6.28
C ILE A 119 -15.14 -14.98 7.09
N MET A 120 -15.96 -15.98 6.79
CA MET A 120 -15.96 -17.25 7.54
C MET A 120 -14.65 -18.03 7.39
N GLU A 121 -13.96 -17.89 6.27
CA GLU A 121 -12.69 -18.57 6.02
C GLU A 121 -11.51 -17.90 6.75
N ILE A 122 -11.44 -16.56 6.71
CA ILE A 122 -10.25 -15.81 7.14
C ILE A 122 -10.43 -15.23 8.54
N ASP A 123 -11.64 -14.86 8.92
CA ASP A 123 -11.97 -14.24 10.21
C ASP A 123 -13.28 -14.77 10.82
N PRO A 124 -13.44 -16.10 11.02
CA PRO A 124 -14.67 -16.67 11.54
C PRO A 124 -15.03 -16.18 12.96
N THR A 125 -14.03 -15.74 13.73
CA THR A 125 -14.21 -15.27 15.11
C THR A 125 -14.38 -13.76 15.21
N GLY A 126 -14.30 -13.01 14.10
CA GLY A 126 -14.34 -11.55 14.12
C GLY A 126 -13.10 -10.91 14.74
N ARG A 127 -11.97 -11.63 14.81
CA ARG A 127 -10.69 -11.14 15.32
C ARG A 127 -10.27 -9.84 14.64
N TYR A 128 -10.39 -9.73 13.32
CA TYR A 128 -10.00 -8.49 12.63
C TYR A 128 -10.90 -7.33 13.05
N ALA A 129 -12.21 -7.57 13.21
CA ALA A 129 -13.15 -6.57 13.71
C ALA A 129 -12.86 -6.14 15.16
N ILE A 130 -12.53 -7.09 16.04
CA ILE A 130 -12.17 -6.84 17.44
C ILE A 130 -10.87 -6.03 17.51
N GLU A 131 -9.84 -6.41 16.75
CA GLU A 131 -8.55 -5.70 16.73
C GLU A 131 -8.63 -4.31 16.07
N ALA A 132 -9.69 -4.02 15.31
CA ALA A 132 -9.91 -2.71 14.71
C ALA A 132 -10.56 -1.71 15.68
N GLN A 133 -11.33 -2.17 16.67
CA GLN A 133 -12.02 -1.29 17.63
C GLN A 133 -11.09 -0.31 18.36
N PRO A 134 -9.92 -0.72 18.91
CA PRO A 134 -9.02 0.20 19.62
C PRO A 134 -8.48 1.32 18.72
N ALA A 135 -8.25 1.04 17.43
CA ALA A 135 -7.74 2.03 16.48
C ALA A 135 -8.76 3.14 16.14
N PHE A 136 -10.04 2.94 16.47
CA PHE A 136 -11.11 3.94 16.31
C PHE A 136 -11.52 4.60 17.63
N THR A 137 -11.07 4.08 18.78
CA THR A 137 -11.41 4.61 20.12
C THR A 137 -10.26 5.33 20.83
N GLU A 138 -9.06 5.38 20.26
CA GLU A 138 -8.01 6.26 20.80
C GLU A 138 -8.31 7.73 20.45
N PRO A 139 -8.48 8.63 21.45
CA PRO A 139 -8.55 10.05 21.18
C PRO A 139 -7.18 10.50 20.66
N SER A 140 -7.16 11.20 19.52
CA SER A 140 -5.98 11.91 19.03
C SER A 140 -5.37 12.72 20.17
N ARG A 141 -4.16 12.35 20.62
CA ARG A 141 -3.34 13.18 21.49
C ARG A 141 -2.67 14.27 20.68
#